data_AF-A0A382LLE5-F1
#
_entry.id   AF-A0A382LLE5-F1
#
_cell.length_a   1.000
_cell.length_b   1.000
_cell.length_c   1.000
_cell.angle_alpha   90.00
_cell.angle_beta   90.00
_cell.angle_gamma   90.00
#
_symmetry.space_group_name_H-M   'P 1'
#
loop_
_entity.id
_entity.type
_entity.pdbx_description
1 polymer ?
#
loop_
_entity_poly.entity_id
_entity_poly.type
_entity_poly.pdbx_seq_one_letter_code
_entity_poly.pdbx_strand_id
1 'polypeptide(L)'
;MFLFAVNLTAQTTYYVDIRRPDDDGDGSSWATAKQYLQSAIALASEGDEIWVAEGIYYPDEGGNASDNDRNSTFNIPNGVSVF
;
A
#
# COMPACT_ATOMS: atom_id res chain seq x y z
N MET A 1 30.72 7.30 25.27
CA MET A 1 30.17 7.55 23.92
C MET A 1 28.86 6.79 23.83
N PHE A 2 27.73 7.49 23.92
CA PHE A 2 26.39 6.90 23.76
C PHE A 2 26.08 6.95 22.26
N LEU A 3 25.92 5.80 21.62
CA LEU A 3 25.53 5.75 20.21
C LEU A 3 24.02 6.01 20.15
N PHE A 4 23.62 7.17 19.63
CA PHE A 4 22.23 7.40 19.24
C PHE A 4 22.02 6.69 17.90
N ALA A 5 21.32 5.56 17.91
CA ALA A 5 20.79 4.99 16.68
C ALA A 5 19.65 5.91 16.22
N VAL A 6 19.91 6.76 15.22
CA VAL A 6 18.84 7.39 14.45
C VAL A 6 18.26 6.33 13.53
N ASN A 7 17.01 5.95 13.77
CA ASN A 7 16.23 5.18 12.80
C ASN A 7 15.95 6.13 11.62
N LEU A 8 16.80 6.11 10.59
CA LEU A 8 16.51 6.74 9.32
C LEU A 8 15.53 5.81 8.59
N THR A 9 14.23 6.00 8.74
CA THR A 9 13.28 5.38 7.83
C THR A 9 13.49 6.04 6.47
N ALA A 10 14.07 5.30 5.53
CA ALA A 10 14.07 5.74 4.14
C ALA A 10 12.62 5.73 3.67
N GLN A 11 12.19 6.82 3.02
CA GLN A 11 10.89 6.90 2.36
C GLN A 11 10.73 5.70 1.43
N THR A 12 9.74 4.84 1.70
CA THR A 12 9.45 3.67 0.89
C THR A 12 8.32 3.99 -0.08
N THR A 13 8.47 3.58 -1.34
CA THR A 13 7.43 3.69 -2.35
C THR A 13 6.82 2.31 -2.58
N TYR A 14 5.51 2.20 -2.40
CA TYR A 14 4.73 1.02 -2.74
C TYR A 14 3.99 1.21 -4.07
N TYR A 15 3.99 0.19 -4.92
CA TYR A 15 3.32 0.20 -6.21
C TYR A 15 2.09 -0.69 -6.20
N VAL A 16 1.01 -0.22 -6.82
CA VAL A 16 -0.27 -0.92 -6.91
C VAL A 16 -0.71 -1.01 -8.37
N ASP A 17 -1.04 -2.20 -8.85
CA ASP A 17 -1.57 -2.42 -10.19
C ASP A 17 -2.63 -3.53 -10.20
N ILE A 18 -3.89 -3.16 -10.42
CA ILE A 18 -5.04 -4.07 -10.50
C ILE A 18 -4.89 -5.15 -11.59
N ARG A 19 -3.98 -4.96 -12.55
CA ARG A 19 -3.69 -5.93 -13.62
C ARG A 19 -2.73 -7.03 -13.18
N ARG A 20 -2.16 -6.96 -11.97
CA ARG A 20 -1.38 -8.05 -11.38
C ARG A 20 -2.23 -9.33 -11.31
N PRO A 21 -1.67 -10.49 -11.61
CA PRO A 21 -2.42 -11.75 -11.56
C PRO A 21 -2.73 -12.23 -10.12
N ASP A 22 -1.99 -11.72 -9.15
CA ASP A 22 -2.06 -12.05 -7.72
C ASP A 22 -1.67 -10.83 -6.85
N ASP A 23 -1.92 -10.91 -5.55
CA ASP A 23 -1.54 -9.88 -4.57
C ASP A 23 -0.27 -10.24 -3.76
N ASP A 24 0.49 -11.22 -4.24
CA ASP A 24 1.67 -11.77 -3.55
C ASP A 24 2.92 -10.88 -3.73
N GLY A 25 2.88 -9.93 -4.66
CA GLY A 25 3.93 -8.94 -4.87
C GLY A 25 4.25 -8.15 -3.60
N ASP A 26 5.52 -7.76 -3.39
CA ASP A 26 5.95 -7.02 -2.21
C ASP A 26 5.64 -5.51 -2.29
N GLY A 27 5.19 -5.03 -3.44
CA GLY A 27 4.91 -3.63 -3.71
C GLY A 27 6.16 -2.78 -3.95
N SER A 28 7.37 -3.34 -3.99
CA SER A 28 8.62 -2.55 -4.09
C SER A 28 8.92 -2.01 -5.50
N SER A 29 8.18 -2.48 -6.51
CA SER A 29 8.30 -2.05 -7.91
C SER A 29 7.00 -2.30 -8.68
N TRP A 30 6.85 -1.70 -9.87
CA TRP A 30 5.75 -2.05 -10.78
C TRP A 30 5.69 -3.55 -11.12
N ALA A 31 6.84 -4.22 -11.25
CA ALA A 31 6.89 -5.65 -11.59
C ALA A 31 6.39 -6.53 -10.43
N THR A 32 6.57 -6.07 -9.19
CA THR A 32 6.17 -6.76 -7.95
C THR A 32 5.07 -6.01 -7.21
N ALA A 33 4.26 -5.23 -7.92
CA ALA A 33 3.19 -4.42 -7.33
C ALA A 33 2.17 -5.26 -6.55
N LYS A 34 1.51 -4.63 -5.57
CA LYS A 34 0.28 -5.16 -4.99
C LYS A 34 -0.84 -5.09 -6.03
N GLN A 35 -1.76 -6.05 -6.00
CA GLN A 35 -2.96 -6.00 -6.84
C GLN A 35 -3.97 -5.01 -6.28
N TYR A 36 -4.13 -5.02 -4.96
CA TYR A 36 -5.15 -4.21 -4.28
C TYR A 36 -4.53 -3.03 -3.53
N LEU A 37 -5.20 -1.87 -3.61
CA LEU A 37 -4.77 -0.66 -2.91
C LEU A 37 -4.74 -0.85 -1.38
N GLN A 38 -5.72 -1.57 -0.82
CA GLN A 38 -5.76 -1.82 0.61
C GLN A 38 -4.55 -2.62 1.10
N SER A 39 -4.04 -3.56 0.28
CA SER A 39 -2.86 -4.33 0.62
C SER A 39 -1.59 -3.48 0.69
N ALA A 40 -1.45 -2.46 -0.16
CA ALA A 40 -0.35 -1.50 -0.05
C ALA A 40 -0.53 -0.55 1.14
N ILE A 41 -1.76 -0.09 1.39
CA ILE A 41 -2.09 0.74 2.56
C ILE A 41 -1.73 0.02 3.87
N ALA A 42 -1.93 -1.30 3.94
CA ALA A 42 -1.58 -2.10 5.12
C ALA A 42 -0.07 -2.22 5.37
N LEU A 43 0.77 -1.95 4.36
CA LEU A 43 2.23 -1.97 4.46
C LEU A 43 2.82 -0.59 4.74
N ALA A 44 2.15 0.47 4.25
CA ALA A 44 2.66 1.83 4.31
C ALA A 44 2.65 2.42 5.73
N SER A 45 3.68 3.21 6.02
CA SER A 45 3.88 3.92 7.27
C SER A 45 4.13 5.42 7.01
N GLU A 46 4.16 6.22 8.09
CA GLU A 46 4.32 7.67 7.96
C GLU A 46 5.55 8.04 7.10
N GLY A 47 5.32 8.87 6.08
CA GLY A 47 6.34 9.31 5.12
C GLY A 47 6.43 8.46 3.86
N ASP A 48 5.76 7.31 3.80
CA ASP A 48 5.73 6.45 2.61
C ASP A 48 4.78 6.97 1.52
N GLU A 49 5.03 6.54 0.30
CA GLU A 49 4.20 6.84 -0.86
C GLU A 49 3.59 5.57 -1.44
N ILE A 50 2.37 5.67 -1.95
CA ILE A 50 1.71 4.62 -2.72
C ILE A 50 1.43 5.17 -4.12
N TRP A 51 1.98 4.52 -5.14
CA TRP A 51 1.79 4.88 -6.55
C TRP A 51 0.86 3.86 -7.20
N VAL A 52 -0.27 4.33 -7.70
CA VAL A 52 -1.35 3.49 -8.18
C VAL A 52 -1.45 3.55 -9.70
N ALA A 53 -1.35 2.41 -10.37
CA ALA A 53 -1.60 2.34 -11.81
C ALA A 53 -3.08 2.62 -12.09
N GLU A 54 -3.37 3.19 -13.26
CA GLU A 54 -4.74 3.44 -13.72
C GLU A 54 -5.61 2.19 -13.60
N GLY A 55 -6.74 2.34 -12.91
CA GLY A 55 -7.69 1.26 -12.66
C GLY A 55 -8.81 1.69 -11.72
N ILE A 56 -9.72 0.76 -11.44
CA ILE A 56 -10.75 0.91 -10.41
C ILE A 56 -10.32 0.02 -9.24
N TYR A 57 -10.25 0.60 -8.05
CA TYR A 57 -9.87 -0.10 -6.84
C TYR A 57 -10.99 0.05 -5.81
N TYR A 58 -11.47 -1.07 -5.29
CA TYR A 58 -12.51 -1.07 -4.28
C TYR A 58 -11.93 -1.32 -2.88
N PRO A 59 -12.49 -0.67 -1.83
CA PRO A 59 -11.99 -0.82 -0.47
C PRO A 59 -12.36 -2.16 0.20
N ASP A 60 -13.26 -2.92 -0.41
CA ASP A 60 -13.69 -4.27 0.01
C ASP A 60 -12.96 -5.39 -0.75
N GLU A 61 -11.93 -5.06 -1.54
CA GLU A 61 -11.08 -6.03 -2.24
C GLU A 61 -9.66 -6.08 -1.63
N GLY A 62 -9.11 -7.29 -1.55
CA GLY A 62 -7.76 -7.56 -1.04
C GLY A 62 -7.66 -7.89 0.44
N GLY A 63 -6.48 -8.35 0.87
CA GLY A 63 -6.21 -8.71 2.26
C GLY A 63 -7.26 -9.65 2.88
N ASN A 64 -7.90 -9.20 3.96
CA ASN A 64 -8.98 -9.91 4.67
C ASN A 64 -10.36 -9.24 4.47
N ALA A 65 -10.53 -8.48 3.39
CA ALA A 65 -11.78 -7.76 3.13
C ALA A 65 -12.94 -8.73 2.82
N SER A 66 -14.16 -8.28 3.15
CA SER A 66 -15.39 -8.99 2.80
C SER A 66 -15.99 -8.37 1.55
N ASP A 67 -16.06 -9.15 0.48
CA ASP A 67 -16.58 -8.72 -0.82
C ASP A 67 -18.00 -8.14 -0.73
N ASN A 68 -18.25 -7.05 -1.47
CA ASN A 68 -19.50 -6.29 -1.53
C ASN A 68 -19.94 -5.68 -0.19
N ASP A 69 -18.99 -5.41 0.72
CA ASP A 69 -19.26 -4.67 1.95
C ASP A 69 -19.30 -3.16 1.67
N ARG A 70 -20.54 -2.64 1.60
CA ARG A 70 -20.83 -1.21 1.43
C ARG A 70 -20.27 -0.28 2.51
N ASN A 71 -19.82 -0.83 3.66
CA ASN A 71 -19.24 -0.05 4.74
C ASN A 71 -17.71 0.04 4.65
N SER A 72 -17.10 -0.66 3.69
CA SER A 72 -15.65 -0.65 3.50
C SER A 72 -15.15 0.71 3.04
N THR A 73 -14.01 1.12 3.58
CA THR A 73 -13.37 2.41 3.29
C THR A 73 -11.86 2.24 3.20
N PHE A 74 -11.20 3.08 2.39
CA PHE A 74 -9.75 3.20 2.42
C PHE A 74 -9.33 4.03 3.64
N ASN A 75 -8.60 3.39 4.57
CA ASN A 75 -8.07 4.05 5.76
C ASN A 75 -6.59 4.35 5.55
N ILE A 76 -6.30 5.51 4.95
CA ILE A 76 -4.92 5.93 4.65
C ILE A 76 -4.24 6.40 5.96
N PRO A 77 -3.09 5.81 6.36
CA PRO A 77 -2.37 6.25 7.55
C PRO A 77 -1.92 7.71 7.46
N ASN A 78 -1.80 8.37 8.62
CA ASN A 78 -1.32 9.74 8.66
C ASN A 78 0.10 9.84 8.07
N GLY A 79 0.32 10.81 7.19
CA GLY A 79 1.61 11.04 6.54
C GLY A 79 1.91 10.09 5.38
N VAL A 80 1.00 9.17 5.02
CA VAL A 80 1.09 8.41 3.76
C VAL A 80 0.48 9.22 2.63
N SER A 81 1.18 9.31 1.51
CA SER A 81 0.67 9.93 0.29
C SER A 81 0.27 8.87 -0.73
N VAL A 82 -0.84 9.09 -1.45
CA VAL A 82 -1.32 8.21 -2.52
C VAL A 82 -1.41 9.01 -3.80
N PHE A 83 -0.83 8.50 -4.88
CA PHE A 83 -0.71 9.14 -6.20
C PHE A 83 -1.33 8.29 -7.31
#